data_AF-A0A914SYN8-F1
#
_entry.id   AF-A0A914SYN8-F1
#
_cell.length_a   1.000
_cell.length_b   1.000
_cell.length_c   1.000
_cell.angle_alpha   90.00
_cell.angle_beta   90.00
_cell.angle_gamma   90.00
#
_symmetry.space_group_name_H-M   'P 1'
#
loop_
_entity.id
_entity.type
_entity.pdbx_description
1 polymer ?
#
loop_
_entity_poly.entity_id
_entity_poly.type
_entity_poly.pdbx_seq_one_letter_code
_entity_poly.pdbx_strand_id
1 'polypeptide(L)'
;MSNETNTSSTQKLHTDDLKHLSEGEIYTDENGKKFRVKKSMLSGHFIGGPHGIGDPEDRTLRKIEADVVIPNRMNTKIEKELCHDLFMGLVNCMRHEGGAYGLYKCTEERDVFNACKKEKFLDPKFRQECTEEYIHDRAEARRTGLTPKERKLHEYREWKKSQENNKS
;
A
#
# COMPACT_ATOMS: atom_id res chain seq x y z
N MET A 1 8.96 -35.99 -33.51
CA MET A 1 9.67 -35.07 -32.59
C MET A 1 8.87 -33.78 -32.54
N SER A 2 8.46 -33.45 -31.33
CA SER A 2 7.50 -32.41 -30.94
C SER A 2 7.95 -31.00 -31.31
N ASN A 3 7.01 -30.11 -31.60
CA ASN A 3 6.65 -29.08 -30.63
C ASN A 3 5.41 -28.28 -31.06
N GLU A 4 4.47 -28.23 -30.12
CA GLU A 4 3.21 -27.52 -30.14
C GLU A 4 3.44 -26.01 -30.03
N THR A 5 2.83 -25.24 -30.93
CA THR A 5 2.53 -23.82 -30.68
C THR A 5 1.06 -23.73 -30.34
N ASN A 6 0.71 -24.05 -29.09
CA ASN A 6 -0.63 -23.82 -28.58
C ASN A 6 -0.69 -22.37 -28.06
N THR A 7 -1.06 -21.48 -28.98
CA THR A 7 -1.41 -20.09 -28.69
C THR A 7 -2.54 -20.13 -27.66
N SER A 8 -2.24 -19.72 -26.43
CA SER A 8 -3.20 -19.63 -25.32
C SER A 8 -4.25 -18.57 -25.66
N SER A 9 -5.23 -18.96 -26.48
CA SER A 9 -6.46 -18.23 -26.70
C SER A 9 -7.22 -18.24 -25.38
N THR A 10 -7.31 -17.08 -24.73
CA THR A 10 -8.20 -16.84 -23.60
C THR A 10 -9.63 -17.06 -24.07
N GLN A 11 -10.12 -18.30 -23.98
CA GLN A 11 -11.52 -18.62 -24.17
C GLN A 11 -12.30 -17.93 -23.05
N LYS A 12 -12.98 -16.83 -23.38
CA LYS A 12 -13.90 -16.16 -22.47
C LYS A 12 -14.94 -17.19 -22.03
N LEU A 13 -15.15 -17.33 -20.72
CA LEU A 13 -16.22 -18.15 -20.21
C LEU A 13 -17.55 -17.50 -20.68
N HIS A 14 -18.56 -18.27 -21.04
CA HIS A 14 -19.87 -17.76 -21.49
C HIS A 14 -20.50 -16.78 -20.47
N THR A 15 -20.12 -16.91 -19.20
CA THR A 15 -20.48 -16.01 -18.08
C THR A 15 -19.90 -14.59 -18.17
N ASP A 16 -18.96 -14.34 -19.08
CA ASP A 16 -18.27 -13.05 -19.21
C ASP A 16 -18.92 -12.10 -20.25
N ASP A 17 -19.87 -12.57 -21.09
CA ASP A 17 -20.52 -11.73 -22.11
C ASP A 17 -21.84 -11.12 -21.58
N LEU A 18 -21.73 -10.23 -20.58
CA LEU A 18 -22.86 -9.59 -19.89
C LEU A 18 -23.43 -8.35 -20.61
N LYS A 19 -23.16 -8.18 -21.91
CA LYS A 19 -23.49 -6.94 -22.66
C LYS A 19 -24.98 -6.65 -22.75
N HIS A 20 -25.80 -7.71 -22.82
CA HIS A 20 -27.25 -7.61 -23.01
C HIS A 20 -28.03 -7.45 -21.70
N LEU A 21 -27.38 -7.68 -20.56
CA LEU A 21 -28.02 -7.63 -19.25
C LEU A 21 -27.94 -6.22 -18.67
N SER A 22 -28.93 -5.83 -17.86
CA SER A 22 -28.98 -4.55 -17.16
C SER A 22 -28.20 -4.58 -15.84
N GLU A 23 -27.75 -3.40 -15.35
CA GLU A 23 -27.10 -3.31 -14.03
C GLU A 23 -28.06 -3.83 -12.94
N GLY A 24 -27.62 -4.80 -12.14
CA GLY A 24 -28.42 -5.38 -11.06
C GLY A 24 -29.30 -6.58 -11.45
N GLU A 25 -29.34 -6.95 -12.73
CA GLU A 25 -30.08 -8.12 -13.20
C GLU A 25 -29.50 -9.42 -12.62
N ILE A 26 -30.37 -10.41 -12.32
CA ILE A 26 -29.92 -11.70 -11.79
C ILE A 26 -29.83 -12.68 -12.95
N TYR A 27 -28.62 -13.04 -13.35
CA TYR A 27 -28.39 -14.12 -14.31
C TYR A 27 -28.17 -15.44 -13.57
N THR A 28 -28.63 -16.55 -14.15
CA THR A 28 -28.40 -17.89 -13.61
C THR A 28 -27.46 -18.62 -14.56
N ASP A 29 -26.37 -19.19 -14.05
CA ASP A 29 -25.46 -19.98 -14.88
C ASP A 29 -26.04 -21.36 -15.21
N GLU A 30 -25.34 -22.11 -16.06
CA GLU A 30 -25.69 -23.48 -16.47
C GLU A 30 -25.70 -24.47 -15.29
N ASN A 31 -25.05 -24.13 -14.18
CA ASN A 31 -25.00 -24.90 -12.95
C ASN A 31 -26.07 -24.47 -11.93
N GLY A 32 -26.98 -23.56 -12.28
CA GLY A 32 -28.06 -23.06 -11.42
C GLY A 32 -27.63 -21.99 -10.40
N LYS A 33 -26.39 -21.50 -10.45
CA LYS A 33 -25.89 -20.46 -9.56
C LYS A 33 -26.33 -19.08 -10.05
N LYS A 34 -26.93 -18.31 -9.15
CA LYS A 34 -27.45 -16.96 -9.42
C LYS A 34 -26.38 -15.91 -9.15
N PHE A 35 -26.20 -15.01 -10.10
CA PHE A 35 -25.23 -13.92 -10.04
C PHE A 35 -25.92 -12.60 -10.37
N ARG A 36 -25.62 -11.56 -9.59
CA ARG A 36 -26.08 -10.19 -9.87
C ARG A 36 -25.10 -9.51 -10.81
N VAL A 37 -25.60 -9.03 -11.94
CA VAL A 37 -24.83 -8.30 -12.96
C VAL A 37 -24.35 -6.98 -12.39
N LYS A 38 -23.03 -6.75 -12.49
CA LYS A 38 -22.38 -5.47 -12.22
C LYS A 38 -21.57 -5.06 -13.45
N LYS A 39 -21.89 -3.93 -14.06
CA LYS A 39 -21.22 -3.35 -15.23
C LYS A 39 -19.98 -2.51 -14.88
N SER A 40 -19.54 -2.54 -13.62
CA SER A 40 -18.29 -1.92 -13.22
C SER A 40 -17.13 -2.49 -14.05
N MET A 41 -16.39 -1.60 -14.70
CA MET A 41 -15.16 -1.93 -15.43
C MET A 41 -14.03 -2.40 -14.50
N LEU A 42 -14.15 -2.13 -13.20
CA LEU A 42 -13.18 -2.56 -12.18
C LEU A 42 -13.67 -3.82 -11.46
N SER A 43 -12.74 -4.74 -11.21
CA SER A 43 -12.98 -5.97 -10.43
C SER A 43 -13.60 -5.65 -9.07
N GLY A 44 -14.46 -6.55 -8.58
CA GLY A 44 -15.14 -6.43 -7.28
C GLY A 44 -14.17 -6.26 -6.10
N HIS A 45 -12.93 -6.73 -6.22
CA HIS A 45 -11.90 -6.56 -5.20
C HIS A 45 -11.40 -5.10 -5.07
N PHE A 46 -11.57 -4.27 -6.11
CA PHE A 46 -11.17 -2.85 -6.11
C PHE A 46 -12.26 -1.90 -5.61
N ILE A 47 -13.54 -2.22 -5.83
CA ILE A 47 -14.69 -1.34 -5.53
C ILE A 47 -15.62 -1.95 -4.45
N GLY A 48 -15.37 -3.19 -4.04
CA GLY A 48 -16.14 -3.89 -3.01
C GLY A 48 -15.72 -3.54 -1.58
N GLY A 49 -15.94 -4.49 -0.69
CA GLY A 49 -15.68 -4.34 0.74
C GLY A 49 -16.76 -3.56 1.49
N PRO A 50 -16.67 -3.54 2.84
CA PRO A 50 -17.70 -2.96 3.71
C PRO A 50 -17.86 -1.44 3.54
N HIS A 51 -16.81 -0.75 3.11
CA HIS A 51 -16.79 0.70 2.89
C HIS A 51 -16.62 1.10 1.42
N GLY A 52 -16.73 0.16 0.46
CA GLY A 52 -16.63 0.45 -0.98
C GLY A 52 -15.23 0.88 -1.46
N ILE A 53 -14.20 0.62 -0.66
CA ILE A 53 -12.79 1.01 -0.91
C ILE A 53 -11.89 -0.21 -1.20
N GLY A 54 -12.52 -1.35 -1.48
CA GLY A 54 -11.86 -2.62 -1.83
C GLY A 54 -11.98 -3.68 -0.75
N ASP A 55 -11.66 -4.91 -1.13
CA ASP A 55 -11.72 -6.08 -0.26
C ASP A 55 -10.62 -6.08 0.81
N PRO A 56 -10.94 -6.14 2.11
CA PRO A 56 -9.93 -6.23 3.17
C PRO A 56 -8.99 -7.43 3.06
N GLU A 57 -9.45 -8.55 2.49
CA GLU A 57 -8.68 -9.79 2.41
C GLU A 57 -7.81 -9.89 1.14
N ASP A 58 -7.92 -8.90 0.24
CA ASP A 58 -7.09 -8.82 -0.95
C ASP A 58 -5.63 -8.48 -0.58
N ARG A 59 -4.72 -9.42 -0.85
CA ARG A 59 -3.27 -9.28 -0.63
C ARG A 59 -2.49 -8.92 -1.90
N THR A 60 -3.16 -8.64 -3.02
CA THR A 60 -2.48 -8.24 -4.26
C THR A 60 -1.90 -6.83 -4.14
N LEU A 61 -0.77 -6.58 -4.80
CA LEU A 61 -0.18 -5.24 -4.89
C LEU A 61 -0.49 -4.62 -6.24
N ARG A 62 -1.01 -3.39 -6.20
CA ARG A 62 -1.10 -2.54 -7.39
C ARG A 62 0.30 -2.05 -7.77
N LYS A 63 0.51 -1.77 -9.05
CA LYS A 63 1.79 -1.27 -9.56
C LYS A 63 2.29 -0.05 -8.78
N ILE A 64 1.42 0.92 -8.51
CA ILE A 64 1.78 2.11 -7.73
C ILE A 64 2.18 1.77 -6.28
N GLU A 65 1.58 0.73 -5.69
CA GLU A 65 1.91 0.32 -4.32
C GLU A 65 3.30 -0.32 -4.28
N ALA A 66 3.60 -1.18 -5.26
CA ALA A 66 4.90 -1.83 -5.40
C ALA A 66 6.03 -0.87 -5.78
N ASP A 67 5.76 0.08 -6.67
CA ASP A 67 6.78 0.95 -7.27
C ASP A 67 7.00 2.26 -6.48
N VAL A 68 6.01 2.72 -5.72
CA VAL A 68 6.07 4.03 -5.04
C VAL A 68 5.78 3.91 -3.54
N VAL A 69 4.66 3.31 -3.15
CA VAL A 69 4.22 3.34 -1.74
C VAL A 69 5.17 2.56 -0.83
N ILE A 70 5.49 1.31 -1.20
CA ILE A 70 6.41 0.47 -0.42
C ILE A 70 7.83 1.08 -0.38
N PRO A 71 8.43 1.49 -1.52
CA PRO A 71 9.68 2.26 -1.52
C PRO A 71 9.70 3.50 -0.62
N ASN A 72 8.63 4.30 -0.62
CA ASN A 72 8.54 5.48 0.23
C ASN A 72 8.45 5.13 1.72
N ARG A 73 7.74 4.03 2.06
CA ARG A 73 7.70 3.51 3.43
C ARG A 73 9.08 3.02 3.88
N MET A 74 9.79 2.29 3.02
CA MET A 74 11.18 1.86 3.27
C MET A 74 12.09 3.07 3.53
N ASN A 75 12.04 4.09 2.67
CA ASN A 75 12.83 5.32 2.86
C ASN A 75 12.52 6.01 4.19
N THR A 76 11.24 6.11 4.55
CA THR A 76 10.82 6.72 5.82
C THR A 76 11.40 5.98 7.02
N LYS A 77 11.39 4.65 7.00
CA LYS A 77 11.99 3.83 8.07
C LYS A 77 13.51 3.91 8.09
N ILE A 78 14.15 3.95 6.93
CA ILE A 78 15.60 4.15 6.83
C ILE A 78 16.01 5.48 7.49
N GLU A 79 15.27 6.56 7.21
CA GLU A 79 15.58 7.90 7.72
C GLU A 79 15.24 8.07 9.22
N LYS A 80 14.19 7.40 9.70
CA LYS A 80 13.72 7.56 11.09
C LYS A 80 14.25 6.53 12.08
N GLU A 81 14.62 5.34 11.63
CA GLU A 81 14.92 4.20 12.50
C GLU A 81 16.31 3.61 12.19
N LEU A 82 16.55 3.16 10.96
CA LEU A 82 17.73 2.33 10.66
C LEU A 82 19.03 3.11 10.49
N CYS A 83 18.98 4.22 9.73
CA CYS A 83 20.11 5.08 9.44
C CYS A 83 19.92 6.48 10.06
N HIS A 84 19.17 6.55 11.17
CA HIS A 84 18.73 7.82 11.75
C HIS A 84 19.90 8.72 12.13
N ASP A 85 20.91 8.19 12.81
CA ASP A 85 22.07 8.97 13.26
C ASP A 85 22.86 9.55 12.09
N LEU A 86 23.05 8.76 11.03
CA LEU A 86 23.73 9.19 9.80
C LEU A 86 22.92 10.26 9.06
N PHE A 87 21.59 10.08 9.00
CA PHE A 87 20.68 11.08 8.43
C PHE A 87 20.73 12.39 9.23
N MET A 88 20.71 12.32 10.56
CA MET A 88 20.82 13.48 11.43
C MET A 88 22.18 14.18 11.32
N GLY A 89 23.26 13.41 11.12
CA GLY A 89 24.59 13.96 10.80
C GLY A 89 24.58 14.80 9.53
N LEU A 90 23.98 14.27 8.45
CA LEU A 90 23.79 15.01 7.20
C LEU A 90 22.92 16.26 7.39
N VAL A 91 21.78 16.14 8.09
CA VAL A 91 20.89 17.27 8.39
C VAL A 91 21.62 18.35 9.19
N ASN A 92 22.46 17.97 10.16
CA ASN A 92 23.23 18.90 10.95
C ASN A 92 24.28 19.64 10.10
N CYS A 93 25.00 18.93 9.23
CA CYS A 93 25.92 19.57 8.28
C CYS A 93 25.19 20.56 7.36
N MET A 94 24.07 20.15 6.76
CA MET A 94 23.27 21.03 5.89
C MET A 94 22.73 22.27 6.61
N ARG A 95 22.40 22.13 7.91
CA ARG A 95 21.96 23.24 8.76
C ARG A 95 23.11 24.20 9.08
N HIS A 96 24.32 23.68 9.28
CA HIS A 96 25.50 24.47 9.64
C HIS A 96 26.06 25.24 8.44
N GLU A 97 26.23 24.57 7.30
CA GLU A 97 26.81 25.14 6.07
C GLU A 97 25.79 25.98 5.26
N GLY A 98 24.50 25.85 5.54
CA GLY A 98 23.40 26.49 4.82
C GLY A 98 22.99 25.73 3.56
N GLY A 99 21.71 25.74 3.21
CA GLY A 99 21.11 24.78 2.27
C GLY A 99 21.84 24.57 0.94
N ALA A 100 21.97 25.60 0.10
CA ALA A 100 22.57 25.46 -1.24
C ALA A 100 24.08 25.15 -1.19
N TYR A 101 24.81 25.73 -0.23
CA TYR A 101 26.24 25.52 -0.07
C TYR A 101 26.56 24.16 0.58
N GLY A 102 25.74 23.74 1.53
CA GLY A 102 25.80 22.46 2.22
C GLY A 102 25.61 21.27 1.27
N LEU A 103 24.87 21.40 0.18
CA LEU A 103 24.80 20.34 -0.86
C LEU A 103 26.16 20.03 -1.49
N TYR A 104 27.06 21.01 -1.56
CA TYR A 104 28.41 20.84 -2.09
C TYR A 104 29.44 20.48 -1.00
N LYS A 105 29.23 20.92 0.24
CA LYS A 105 30.18 20.70 1.35
C LYS A 105 29.95 19.41 2.13
N CYS A 106 28.70 19.00 2.30
CA CYS A 106 28.33 17.83 3.10
C CYS A 106 28.38 16.52 2.30
N THR A 107 29.34 16.38 1.38
CA THR A 107 29.43 15.20 0.51
C THR A 107 29.78 13.94 1.28
N GLU A 108 30.64 14.06 2.29
CA GLU A 108 31.07 12.94 3.12
C GLU A 108 29.89 12.38 3.93
N GLU A 109 29.16 13.23 4.66
CA GLU A 109 27.98 12.82 5.43
C GLU A 109 26.90 12.25 4.51
N ARG A 110 26.72 12.84 3.33
CA ARG A 110 25.78 12.36 2.32
C ARG A 110 26.16 10.97 1.82
N ASP A 111 27.42 10.72 1.54
CA ASP A 111 27.88 9.46 0.97
C ASP A 111 27.82 8.33 2.00
N VAL A 112 28.13 8.63 3.26
CA VAL A 112 27.93 7.70 4.39
C VAL A 112 26.45 7.35 4.57
N PHE A 113 25.56 8.34 4.57
CA PHE A 113 24.12 8.11 4.65
C PHE A 113 23.61 7.31 3.44
N ASN A 114 24.03 7.66 2.23
CA ASN A 114 23.64 6.97 1.00
C ASN A 114 24.12 5.51 0.96
N ALA A 115 25.30 5.21 1.53
CA ALA A 115 25.79 3.85 1.67
C ALA A 115 24.86 3.01 2.55
N CYS A 116 24.52 3.52 3.75
CA CYS A 116 23.56 2.87 4.66
C CYS A 116 22.18 2.69 4.00
N LYS A 117 21.67 3.77 3.37
CA LYS A 117 20.38 3.74 2.66
C LYS A 117 20.36 2.69 1.56
N LYS A 118 21.41 2.62 0.73
CA LYS A 118 21.52 1.65 -0.35
C LYS A 118 21.55 0.21 0.17
N GLU A 119 22.33 -0.06 1.22
CA GLU A 119 22.40 -1.38 1.85
C GLU A 119 21.02 -1.84 2.30
N LYS A 120 20.31 -1.01 3.08
CA LYS A 120 18.98 -1.38 3.61
C LYS A 120 17.93 -1.45 2.51
N PHE A 121 17.98 -0.56 1.52
CA PHE A 121 16.98 -0.54 0.45
C PHE A 121 17.07 -1.76 -0.49
N LEU A 122 18.26 -2.35 -0.61
CA LEU A 122 18.47 -3.58 -1.39
C LEU A 122 18.13 -4.86 -0.62
N ASP A 123 17.85 -4.78 0.68
CA ASP A 123 17.48 -5.94 1.49
C ASP A 123 16.05 -6.43 1.13
N PRO A 124 15.91 -7.64 0.55
CA PRO A 124 14.61 -8.19 0.19
C PRO A 124 13.73 -8.47 1.42
N LYS A 125 14.33 -8.82 2.57
CA LYS A 125 13.60 -9.09 3.81
C LYS A 125 12.96 -7.80 4.33
N PHE A 126 13.73 -6.72 4.36
CA PHE A 126 13.22 -5.41 4.75
C PHE A 126 12.08 -4.92 3.84
N ARG A 127 12.20 -5.14 2.52
CA ARG A 127 11.11 -4.86 1.57
C ARG A 127 9.87 -5.68 1.88
N GLN A 128 10.02 -6.97 2.19
CA GLN A 128 8.90 -7.85 2.53
C GLN A 128 8.21 -7.41 3.82
N GLU A 129 8.96 -7.05 4.87
CA GLU A 129 8.41 -6.53 6.13
C GLU A 129 7.60 -5.24 5.90
N CYS A 130 8.15 -4.28 5.15
CA CYS A 130 7.44 -3.05 4.80
C CYS A 130 6.17 -3.32 3.96
N THR A 131 6.20 -4.36 3.13
CA THR A 131 5.07 -4.78 2.31
C THR A 131 3.96 -5.36 3.18
N GLU A 132 4.30 -6.22 4.13
CA GLU A 132 3.31 -6.83 5.04
C GLU A 132 2.63 -5.77 5.90
N GLU A 133 3.39 -4.84 6.47
CA GLU A 133 2.84 -3.71 7.23
C GLU A 133 1.91 -2.85 6.37
N TYR A 134 2.28 -2.59 5.12
CA TYR A 134 1.42 -1.85 4.20
C TYR A 134 0.11 -2.60 3.90
N ILE A 135 0.18 -3.91 3.64
CA ILE A 135 -1.00 -4.75 3.40
C ILE A 135 -1.90 -4.76 4.62
N HIS A 136 -1.33 -4.90 5.82
CA HIS A 136 -2.06 -4.84 7.07
C HIS A 136 -2.80 -3.50 7.25
N ASP A 137 -2.09 -2.38 7.13
CA ASP A 137 -2.68 -1.03 7.25
C ASP A 137 -3.80 -0.82 6.21
N ARG A 138 -3.61 -1.32 4.99
CA ARG A 138 -4.59 -1.26 3.91
C ARG A 138 -5.82 -2.11 4.21
N ALA A 139 -5.63 -3.32 4.73
CA ALA A 139 -6.73 -4.22 5.10
C ALA A 139 -7.59 -3.59 6.21
N GLU A 140 -6.95 -3.01 7.22
CA GLU A 140 -7.66 -2.32 8.30
C GLU A 140 -8.37 -1.06 7.81
N ALA A 141 -7.74 -0.28 6.93
CA ALA A 141 -8.40 0.88 6.32
C ALA A 141 -9.63 0.46 5.52
N ARG A 142 -9.54 -0.64 4.76
CA ARG A 142 -10.68 -1.22 4.03
C ARG A 142 -11.78 -1.76 4.97
N ARG A 143 -11.40 -2.29 6.13
CA ARG A 143 -12.33 -2.84 7.14
C ARG A 143 -13.03 -1.76 7.97
N THR A 144 -12.34 -0.67 8.28
CA THR A 144 -12.81 0.40 9.20
C THR A 144 -13.24 1.69 8.51
N GLY A 145 -12.80 1.90 7.26
CA GLY A 145 -12.96 3.16 6.56
C GLY A 145 -12.03 4.28 7.03
N LEU A 146 -11.09 4.00 7.95
CA LEU A 146 -10.21 4.99 8.56
C LEU A 146 -8.74 4.74 8.19
N THR A 147 -8.03 5.80 7.82
CA THR A 147 -6.57 5.74 7.63
C THR A 147 -5.84 5.50 8.96
N PRO A 148 -4.59 5.02 8.95
CA PRO A 148 -3.81 4.83 10.19
C PRO A 148 -3.70 6.10 11.04
N LYS A 149 -3.63 7.28 10.40
CA LYS A 149 -3.57 8.57 11.10
C LYS A 149 -4.90 8.94 11.75
N GLU A 150 -6.01 8.72 11.05
CA GLU A 150 -7.36 8.96 11.60
C GLU A 150 -7.67 8.02 12.75
N ARG A 151 -7.24 6.76 12.66
CA ARG A 151 -7.42 5.78 13.74
C ARG A 151 -6.67 6.20 15.01
N LYS A 152 -5.39 6.57 14.89
CA LYS A 152 -4.61 7.12 16.02
C LYS A 152 -5.25 8.37 16.62
N LEU A 153 -5.80 9.25 15.76
CA LEU A 153 -6.51 10.44 16.23
C LEU A 153 -7.81 10.08 16.95
N HIS A 154 -8.56 9.09 16.47
CA HIS A 154 -9.77 8.59 17.11
C HIS A 154 -9.44 7.97 18.47
N GLU A 155 -8.44 7.09 18.54
CA GLU A 155 -7.93 6.50 19.80
C GLU A 155 -7.52 7.58 20.81
N TYR A 156 -6.78 8.60 20.37
CA TYR A 156 -6.39 9.72 21.22
C TYR A 156 -7.59 10.50 21.76
N ARG A 157 -8.60 10.75 20.92
CA ARG A 157 -9.84 11.44 21.32
C ARG A 157 -10.61 10.64 22.36
N GLU A 158 -10.74 9.33 22.17
CA GLU A 158 -11.42 8.45 23.12
C GLU A 158 -10.65 8.35 24.44
N TRP A 159 -9.33 8.21 24.39
CA TRP A 159 -8.48 8.27 25.58
C TRP A 159 -8.68 9.59 26.33
N LYS A 160 -8.68 10.74 25.65
CA LYS A 160 -8.86 12.05 26.28
C LYS A 160 -10.21 12.15 27.01
N LYS A 161 -11.31 11.69 26.39
CA LYS A 161 -12.64 11.65 27.02
C LYS A 161 -12.65 10.79 28.28
N SER A 162 -11.98 9.64 28.27
CA SER A 162 -11.88 8.77 29.45
C SER A 162 -11.15 9.44 30.62
N GLN A 163 -10.12 10.24 30.35
CA GLN A 163 -9.39 10.99 31.38
C GLN A 163 -10.24 12.14 31.94
N GLU A 164 -11.02 12.82 31.10
CA GLU A 164 -11.94 13.87 31.52
C GLU A 164 -13.07 13.30 32.40
N ASN A 165 -13.64 12.15 32.02
CA ASN A 165 -14.68 11.47 32.80
C ASN A 165 -14.17 10.90 34.13
N ASN A 166 -12.93 10.41 34.20
CA ASN A 166 -12.33 9.91 35.44
C ASN A 166 -11.94 11.02 36.44
N LYS A 167 -11.96 12.29 36.00
CA LYS A 167 -11.65 13.46 36.84
C LYS A 167 -12.91 14.12 37.41
N SER A 168 -14.09 13.74 36.91
CA SER A 168 -15.39 14.24 37.37
C SER A 168 -16.05 13.28 38.34
#